data_AF-A0A8J6BGC8-F1
#
_entry.id   AF-A0A8J6BGC8-F1
#
_cell.length_a   1.000
_cell.length_b   1.000
_cell.length_c   1.000
_cell.angle_alpha   90.00
_cell.angle_beta   90.00
_cell.angle_gamma   90.00
#
_symmetry.space_group_name_H-M   'P 1'
#
loop_
_entity.id
_entity.type
_entity.pdbx_description
1 polymer ?
#
loop_
_entity_poly.entity_id
_entity_poly.type
_entity_poly.pdbx_seq_one_letter_code
_entity_poly.pdbx_strand_id
1 'polypeptide(L)' 'SYYFDRDDIALKNFAKYFLHQSHEEREHAEKLMKLQNQRGGRIFLQDVRKPDRDEWGSGLEALECALQLEKNVNQSLLDL' A
#
# COMPACT_ATOMS: atom_id res chain seq x y z
N SER A 1 1.26 -5.11 -7.99
CA SER A 1 0.66 -6.39 -8.41
C SER A 1 0.56 -6.48 -9.94
N TYR A 2 -0.28 -5.66 -10.58
CA TYR A 2 -0.54 -5.75 -12.02
C TYR A 2 0.70 -5.58 -12.92
N TYR A 3 1.70 -4.80 -12.52
CA TYR A 3 2.99 -4.76 -13.24
C TYR A 3 3.64 -6.15 -13.35
N PHE A 4 3.68 -6.91 -12.26
CA PHE A 4 4.27 -8.25 -12.21
C PHE A 4 3.42 -9.33 -12.89
N ASP A 5 2.16 -9.02 -13.19
CA ASP A 5 1.21 -9.93 -13.86
C ASP A 5 1.22 -9.77 -15.39
N ARG A 6 1.90 -8.73 -15.91
CA ARG A 6 2.09 -8.55 -17.35
C ARG A 6 2.82 -9.75 -17.96
N ASP A 7 2.54 -10.03 -19.23
CA ASP A 7 3.11 -11.13 -19.98
C ASP A 7 4.64 -11.03 -20.16
N ASP A 8 5.17 -9.81 -20.20
CA ASP A 8 6.60 -9.52 -20.34
C ASP A 8 7.40 -9.57 -19.02
N ILE A 9 6.72 -9.55 -17.86
CA ILE A 9 7.36 -9.68 -16.53
C ILE A 9 7.10 -11.07 -15.93
N ALA A 10 5.85 -11.55 -15.99
CA ALA A 10 5.41 -12.91 -15.65
C ALA A 10 5.81 -13.43 -14.23
N LEU A 11 5.98 -12.55 -13.24
CA LEU A 11 6.32 -12.92 -11.85
C LEU A 11 5.05 -13.10 -10.99
N LYS A 12 4.30 -14.17 -11.24
CA LYS A 12 2.98 -14.42 -10.62
C LYS A 12 2.96 -14.39 -9.08
N ASN A 13 4.01 -14.87 -8.43
CA ASN A 13 4.08 -14.86 -6.96
C ASN A 13 4.31 -13.45 -6.40
N PHE A 14 5.06 -12.60 -7.11
CA PHE A 14 5.19 -11.18 -6.76
C PHE A 14 3.86 -10.45 -6.99
N ALA A 15 3.17 -10.74 -8.09
CA ALA A 15 1.84 -10.20 -8.34
C ALA A 15 0.87 -10.55 -7.21
N LYS A 16 0.82 -11.83 -6.81
CA LYS A 16 0.01 -12.31 -5.69
C LYS A 16 0.39 -11.66 -4.36
N TYR A 17 1.68 -11.58 -4.05
CA TYR A 17 2.19 -10.96 -2.82
C TYR A 17 1.74 -9.50 -2.70
N PHE A 18 2.00 -8.68 -3.73
CA PHE A 18 1.61 -7.27 -3.68
C PHE A 18 0.10 -7.04 -3.72
N LEU A 19 -0.69 -7.96 -4.31
CA LEU A 19 -2.15 -7.89 -4.23
C LEU A 19 -2.64 -8.16 -2.80
N HIS A 20 -2.02 -9.14 -2.13
CA HIS A 20 -2.31 -9.42 -0.73
C HIS A 20 -1.99 -8.23 0.16
N GLN A 21 -0.80 -7.63 0.04
CA GLN A 21 -0.44 -6.41 0.79
C GLN A 21 -1.43 -5.26 0.54
N SER A 22 -1.87 -5.06 -0.71
CA SER A 22 -2.88 -4.03 -1.01
C SER A 22 -4.21 -4.27 -0.30
N HIS A 23 -4.59 -5.53 -0.07
CA HIS A 23 -5.80 -5.85 0.69
C HIS A 23 -5.60 -5.60 2.19
N GLU A 24 -4.44 -5.97 2.75
CA GLU A 24 -4.09 -5.71 4.15
C GLU A 24 -4.11 -4.21 4.46
N GLU A 25 -3.52 -3.37 3.60
CA GLU A 25 -3.51 -1.91 3.80
C GLU A 25 -4.90 -1.29 3.72
N ARG A 26 -5.79 -1.85 2.89
CA ARG A 26 -7.20 -1.44 2.90
C ARG A 26 -7.87 -1.78 4.22
N GLU A 27 -7.59 -2.95 4.79
CA GLU A 27 -8.10 -3.32 6.12
C GLU A 27 -7.54 -2.41 7.22
N HIS A 28 -6.26 -2.01 7.14
CA HIS A 28 -5.66 -1.03 8.04
C HIS A 28 -6.38 0.32 7.98
N ALA A 29 -6.65 0.85 6.79
CA ALA A 29 -7.41 2.08 6.61
C ALA A 29 -8.83 1.99 7.21
N GLU A 30 -9.54 0.88 6.98
CA GLU A 30 -10.86 0.65 7.57
C GLU A 30 -10.83 0.57 9.09
N LYS A 31 -9.80 -0.05 9.69
CA LYS A 31 -9.62 -0.11 11.15
C LYS A 31 -9.47 1.29 11.74
N LEU A 32 -8.69 2.17 11.11
CA LEU A 32 -8.54 3.57 11.55
C LEU A 32 -9.86 4.35 11.45
N MET A 33 -10.61 4.18 10.36
CA MET A 33 -11.93 4.80 10.19
C MET A 33 -12.92 4.33 11.27
N LYS A 34 -12.94 3.03 11.57
CA LYS A 34 -13.77 2.46 12.65
C LYS A 34 -13.37 3.05 14.01
N LEU A 35 -12.08 3.12 14.31
CA LEU A 35 -11.57 3.70 15.55
C LEU A 35 -11.98 5.17 15.70
N GLN A 36 -11.87 5.96 14.63
CA GLN A 36 -12.27 7.37 14.62
C GLN A 36 -13.75 7.52 14.98
N ASN A 37 -14.64 6.73 14.37
CA ASN A 37 -16.07 6.74 14.67
C ASN A 37 -16.37 6.27 16.12
N GLN A 38 -15.67 5.24 16.60
CA GLN A 38 -15.83 4.74 17.98
C GLN A 38 -15.49 5.80 19.04
N ARG A 39 -14.54 6.70 18.73
CA ARG A 39 -14.14 7.80 19.60
C ARG A 39 -14.98 9.07 19.41
N GLY A 40 -16.03 9.01 18.59
CA GLY A 40 -16.93 10.14 18.31
C GLY A 40 -16.37 11.16 17.31
N GLY A 41 -15.25 10.85 16.66
CA GLY A 41 -14.65 11.67 15.62
C GLY A 41 -15.47 11.65 14.33
N ARG A 42 -15.11 12.54 13.41
CA ARG A 42 -15.65 12.57 12.04
C ARG A 42 -14.53 12.26 11.06
N ILE A 43 -14.86 11.44 10.05
CA ILE A 43 -13.92 11.06 8.98
C ILE A 43 -14.02 12.11 7.88
N PHE A 44 -12.88 12.69 7.51
CA PHE A 44 -12.76 13.59 6.36
C PHE A 44 -11.77 12.98 5.37
N LEU A 45 -12.29 12.44 4.27
CA LEU A 45 -11.47 11.82 3.23
C LEU A 45 -10.82 12.88 2.34
N GLN A 46 -9.62 12.58 1.85
CA GLN A 46 -8.86 13.40 0.90
C GLN A 46 -8.55 12.57 -0.35
N ASP A 47 -8.07 13.23 -1.39
CA ASP A 47 -7.70 12.56 -2.64
C ASP A 47 -6.56 11.56 -2.42
N VAL A 48 -6.76 10.33 -2.91
CA VAL A 48 -5.70 9.31 -2.97
C VAL A 48 -4.89 9.57 -4.23
N ARG A 49 -3.63 10.00 -4.04
CA ARG A 49 -2.72 10.26 -5.16
C ARG A 49 -2.37 8.94 -5.86
N LYS A 50 -2.19 9.01 -7.18
CA LYS A 50 -1.65 7.88 -7.94
C LYS A 50 -0.23 7.53 -7.44
N PRO A 51 0.24 6.28 -7.65
CA PRO A 51 1.63 5.93 -7.41
C PRO A 51 2.61 6.86 -8.13
N ASP A 52 3.82 6.98 -7.58
CA ASP A 52 4.91 7.80 -8.12
C ASP A 52 5.45 7.29 -9.46
N ARG A 53 5.29 5.99 -9.73
CA ARG A 53 5.75 5.30 -10.93
C ARG A 53 4.73 4.29 -11.44
N ASP A 54 4.70 4.14 -12.77
CA ASP A 54 3.87 3.14 -13.45
C ASP A 54 4.67 1.85 -13.77
N GLU A 55 6.00 1.97 -13.88
CA GLU A 55 6.95 0.88 -14.11
C GLU A 55 7.78 0.63 -12.84
N TRP A 56 8.01 -0.64 -12.47
CA TRP A 56 8.66 -1.02 -11.20
C TRP A 56 10.03 -1.69 -11.37
N GLY A 57 10.50 -1.84 -12.60
CA GLY A 57 11.80 -2.43 -12.89
C GLY A 57 11.86 -3.90 -12.46
N SER A 58 12.71 -4.20 -11.49
CA SER A 58 12.91 -5.57 -11.00
C SER A 58 12.10 -5.89 -9.73
N GLY A 59 12.00 -7.17 -9.39
CA GLY A 59 11.43 -7.59 -8.10
C GLY A 59 12.17 -7.02 -6.89
N LEU A 60 13.49 -6.82 -6.99
CA LEU A 60 14.29 -6.20 -5.94
C LEU A 60 13.91 -4.72 -5.76
N GLU A 61 13.89 -3.95 -6.85
CA GLU A 61 13.53 -2.53 -6.82
C GLU A 61 12.12 -2.30 -6.27
N ALA A 62 11.16 -3.17 -6.63
CA ALA A 62 9.81 -3.08 -6.09
C ALA A 62 9.75 -3.39 -4.59
N LEU A 63 10.54 -4.35 -4.09
CA LEU A 63 10.63 -4.64 -2.66
C LEU A 63 11.32 -3.52 -1.88
N GLU A 64 12.35 -2.89 -2.45
CA GLU A 64 13.00 -1.72 -1.86
C GLU A 64 12.02 -0.54 -1.78
N CYS A 65 11.23 -0.30 -2.83
CA CYS A 65 10.21 0.73 -2.82
C CYS A 65 9.10 0.44 -1.81
N ALA A 66 8.64 -0.82 -1.72
CA ALA A 66 7.66 -1.24 -0.72
C ALA A 66 8.21 -1.06 0.70
N LEU A 67 9.46 -1.45 0.96
CA LEU A 67 10.11 -1.25 2.26
C LEU A 67 10.18 0.23 2.64
N GLN A 68 10.49 1.12 1.69
CA GLN A 68 10.52 2.55 1.94
C GLN A 68 9.12 3.10 2.24
N LEU A 69 8.09 2.65 1.52
CA LEU A 69 6.71 3.01 1.79
C LEU A 69 6.28 2.60 3.21
N GLU A 70 6.54 1.35 3.61
CA GLU A 70 6.23 0.83 4.94
C GLU A 70 6.96 1.61 6.04
N LYS A 71 8.23 1.98 5.82
CA LYS A 71 8.98 2.84 6.76
C LYS A 71 8.34 4.21 6.93
N ASN A 72 7.86 4.82 5.83
CA ASN A 72 7.18 6.11 5.88
C ASN A 72 5.84 6.02 6.62
N VAL A 73 5.07 4.95 6.39
CA VAL A 73 3.83 4.67 7.13
C VAL A 73 4.14 4.48 8.61
N ASN A 74 5.15 3.67 8.95
CA ASN A 74 5.56 3.47 10.34
C ASN A 74 5.99 4.78 11.02
N GLN A 75 6.75 5.64 10.34
CA GLN A 75 7.09 6.95 10.89
C GLN A 75 5.84 7.80 11.12
N SER A 76 4.90 7.80 10.18
CA SER A 76 3.62 8.52 10.32
C SER A 76 2.79 8.01 11.51
N LEU A 77 2.86 6.72 11.83
CA LEU A 77 2.22 6.13 13.00
C LEU A 77 2.92 6.51 14.32
N LEU A 78 4.25 6.69 14.31
CA LEU A 78 5.00 7.16 15.47
C LEU A 78 4.75 8.64 15.77
N ASP A 79 4.48 9.44 14.74
CA ASP A 79 4.23 10.88 14.85
C ASP A 79 2.77 11.21 15.23
N LEU A 80 1.87 10.21 15.23
CA LEU A 80 0.42 10.34 15.49
C LEU A 80 0.09 10.49 16.97
#